data_AF-A0AA93BKJ7-F1
#
_entry.id   AF-A0AA93BKJ7-F1
#
_cell.length_a   1.000
_cell.length_b   1.000
_cell.length_c   1.000
_cell.angle_alpha   90.00
_cell.angle_beta   90.00
_cell.angle_gamma   90.00
#
_symmetry.space_group_name_H-M   'P 1'
#
loop_
_entity.id
_entity.type
_entity.pdbx_description
1 polymer ?
#
loop_
_entity_poly.entity_id
_entity_poly.type
_entity_poly.pdbx_seq_one_letter_code
_entity_poly.pdbx_strand_id
1 'polypeptide(L)'
;MNYNFDENEMPYGILERFGLTQAMIDDLPTDVLQNIYNGRKSPVLPVHITADDGEEVKARTRFSLVRTAEGGVDVLFYPQLDELDLKLFNEQQEKNLVAGKPIVGHLESNEVGKELGSKCFFQLDPESRQVLSVPTPVIGRNIQYVADRYHLTGAEMQKLQNGDILTIVEDDEEQSIGIDLNSNTGIRFAAGNELVWKREAKRDWDKFNFGIFGCWAMDEDGNLDYIPEENYTEEMWNEQKKLGMRMMQR
;
A
#
# COMPACT_ATOMS: atom_id res chain seq x y z
N MET A 1 16.24 -12.04 -2.74
CA MET A 1 16.84 -11.06 -1.82
C MET A 1 16.21 -11.28 -0.46
N ASN A 2 16.99 -11.37 0.62
CA ASN A 2 16.45 -11.27 1.97
C ASN A 2 16.09 -9.80 2.18
N TYR A 3 14.81 -9.48 2.07
CA TYR A 3 14.27 -8.15 2.35
C TYR A 3 14.08 -7.90 3.84
N ASN A 4 14.72 -8.69 4.71
CA ASN A 4 14.61 -8.52 6.14
C ASN A 4 15.69 -7.51 6.58
N PHE A 5 15.24 -6.35 7.04
CA PHE A 5 16.05 -5.29 7.64
C PHE A 5 15.90 -5.38 9.16
N ASP A 6 16.99 -5.20 9.88
CA ASP A 6 16.96 -5.07 11.34
C ASP A 6 16.41 -3.69 11.74
N GLU A 7 15.79 -3.59 12.92
CA GLU A 7 15.30 -2.33 13.46
C GLU A 7 16.41 -1.28 13.55
N ASN A 8 17.63 -1.71 13.89
CA ASN A 8 18.80 -0.84 13.98
C ASN A 8 19.35 -0.40 12.60
N GLU A 9 18.84 -0.97 11.50
CA GLU A 9 19.22 -0.60 10.14
C GLU A 9 18.35 0.56 9.58
N MET A 10 17.33 1.05 10.32
CA MET A 10 16.48 2.14 9.85
C MET A 10 17.30 3.44 9.63
N PRO A 11 17.32 4.00 8.41
CA PRO A 11 18.14 5.16 8.06
C PRO A 11 17.48 6.49 8.50
N TYR A 12 17.31 6.67 9.82
CA TYR A 12 16.65 7.86 10.40
C TYR A 12 17.25 9.18 9.92
N GLY A 13 18.57 9.27 9.79
CA GLY A 13 19.24 10.48 9.32
C GLY A 13 18.97 10.86 7.85
N ILE A 14 18.43 9.93 7.04
CA ILE A 14 17.91 10.23 5.69
C ILE A 14 16.46 10.70 5.81
N LEU A 15 15.63 9.94 6.53
CA LEU A 15 14.20 10.24 6.74
C LEU A 15 13.98 11.63 7.37
N GLU A 16 14.81 12.00 8.34
CA GLU A 16 14.73 13.29 9.05
C GLU A 16 14.95 14.49 8.12
N ARG A 17 15.76 14.34 7.06
CA ARG A 17 15.95 15.40 6.04
C ARG A 17 14.68 15.68 5.24
N PHE A 18 13.72 14.77 5.25
CA PHE A 18 12.40 14.90 4.66
C PHE A 18 11.32 15.18 5.71
N GLY A 19 11.72 15.52 6.94
CA GLY A 19 10.79 15.84 8.03
C GLY A 19 10.16 14.62 8.72
N LEU A 20 10.67 13.41 8.48
CA LEU A 20 10.24 12.19 9.17
C LEU A 20 11.23 11.87 10.31
N THR A 21 10.94 12.37 11.50
CA THR A 21 11.82 12.16 12.67
C THR A 21 11.78 10.73 13.16
N GLN A 22 12.78 10.32 13.95
CA GLN A 22 12.79 9.00 14.58
C GLN A 22 11.52 8.75 15.41
N ALA A 23 11.09 9.72 16.23
CA ALA A 23 9.87 9.60 17.03
C ALA A 23 8.62 9.31 16.17
N MET A 24 8.50 9.99 15.02
CA MET A 24 7.40 9.77 14.08
C MET A 24 7.41 8.35 13.51
N ILE A 25 8.59 7.82 13.18
CA ILE A 25 8.73 6.47 12.63
C ILE A 25 8.46 5.42 13.71
N ASP A 26 9.05 5.59 14.90
CA ASP A 26 8.93 4.64 16.02
C ASP A 26 7.47 4.56 16.53
N ASP A 27 6.68 5.62 16.34
CA ASP A 27 5.25 5.66 16.67
C ASP A 27 4.33 5.06 15.60
N LEU A 28 4.85 4.60 14.47
CA LEU A 28 4.06 3.80 13.54
C LEU A 28 3.62 2.49 14.19
N PRO A 29 2.40 1.99 13.92
CA PRO A 29 1.95 0.71 14.44
C PRO A 29 2.94 -0.43 14.15
N THR A 30 3.10 -1.35 15.09
CA THR A 30 4.12 -2.42 15.00
C THR A 30 4.04 -3.22 13.70
N ASP A 31 2.83 -3.51 13.22
CA ASP A 31 2.64 -4.25 11.97
C ASP A 31 3.03 -3.43 10.72
N VAL A 32 2.96 -2.10 10.77
CA VAL A 32 3.52 -1.21 9.73
C VAL A 32 5.03 -1.30 9.73
N LEU A 33 5.66 -1.16 10.90
CA LEU A 33 7.11 -1.25 11.03
C LEU A 33 7.62 -2.61 10.53
N GLN A 34 6.96 -3.71 10.92
CA GLN A 34 7.29 -5.05 10.41
C GLN A 34 7.15 -5.15 8.89
N ASN A 35 6.14 -4.52 8.29
CA ASN A 35 6.01 -4.49 6.84
C ASN A 35 7.18 -3.74 6.17
N ILE A 36 7.58 -2.59 6.72
CA ILE A 36 8.73 -1.81 6.23
C ILE A 36 10.03 -2.61 6.36
N TYR A 37 10.25 -3.25 7.50
CA TYR A 37 11.41 -4.13 7.73
C TYR A 37 11.42 -5.38 6.84
N ASN A 38 10.26 -5.79 6.31
CA ASN A 38 10.15 -6.85 5.30
C ASN A 38 10.26 -6.31 3.86
N GLY A 39 10.71 -5.06 3.69
CA GLY A 39 10.93 -4.41 2.40
C GLY A 39 9.67 -3.91 1.71
N ARG A 40 8.52 -3.87 2.40
CA ARG A 40 7.33 -3.22 1.87
C ARG A 40 7.44 -1.71 1.99
N LYS A 41 6.61 -1.00 1.23
CA LYS A 41 6.48 0.45 1.34
C LYS A 41 5.79 0.82 2.64
N SER A 42 6.17 1.94 3.22
CA SER A 42 5.44 2.61 4.29
C SER A 42 4.04 3.03 3.80
N PRO A 43 3.15 3.44 4.73
CA PRO A 43 1.98 4.23 4.39
C PRO A 43 2.40 5.55 3.72
N VAL A 44 1.44 6.27 3.13
CA VAL A 44 1.69 7.63 2.63
C VAL A 44 1.82 8.59 3.82
N LEU A 45 3.04 9.05 4.06
CA LEU A 45 3.38 9.97 5.15
C LEU A 45 3.65 11.38 4.62
N PRO A 46 3.35 12.43 5.42
CA PRO A 46 3.67 13.79 5.08
C PRO A 46 5.18 14.01 5.21
N VAL A 47 5.77 14.64 4.21
CA VAL A 47 7.17 15.05 4.21
C VAL A 47 7.27 16.56 4.06
N HIS A 48 8.27 17.12 4.73
CA HIS A 48 8.59 18.53 4.74
C HIS A 48 10.05 18.68 4.33
N ILE A 49 10.29 19.44 3.26
CA ILE A 49 11.62 19.66 2.71
C ILE A 49 11.85 21.17 2.73
N THR A 50 12.91 21.62 3.39
CA THR A 50 13.35 23.00 3.25
C THR A 50 14.25 23.09 2.02
N ALA A 51 13.80 23.81 1.00
CA ALA A 51 14.59 24.08 -0.20
C ALA A 51 15.77 25.01 0.11
N ASP A 52 16.74 25.08 -0.82
CA ASP A 52 17.97 25.87 -0.65
C ASP A 52 17.71 27.38 -0.45
N ASP A 53 16.55 27.87 -0.89
CA ASP A 53 16.09 29.25 -0.74
C ASP A 53 15.32 29.50 0.58
N GLY A 54 15.14 28.46 1.40
CA GLY A 54 14.39 28.51 2.64
C GLY A 54 12.89 28.28 2.49
N GLU A 55 12.38 28.01 1.28
CA GLU A 55 10.97 27.65 1.09
C GLU A 55 10.68 26.23 1.63
N GLU A 56 9.58 26.09 2.35
CA GLU A 56 9.08 24.78 2.76
C GLU A 56 8.24 24.15 1.64
N VAL A 57 8.72 23.03 1.12
CA VAL A 57 7.98 22.17 0.21
C VAL A 57 7.31 21.06 1.02
N LYS A 58 5.99 21.00 0.93
CA LYS A 58 5.18 19.92 1.52
C LYS A 58 4.80 18.93 0.43
N ALA A 59 4.98 17.65 0.70
CA ALA A 59 4.52 16.58 -0.15
C ALA A 59 4.09 15.38 0.71
N ARG A 60 3.54 14.35 0.07
CA ARG A 60 3.24 13.09 0.73
C ARG A 60 3.86 11.96 -0.06
N THR A 61 4.45 10.99 0.64
CA THR A 61 5.25 9.94 0.00
C THR A 61 5.18 8.66 0.81
N ARG A 62 5.28 7.52 0.12
CA ARG A 62 5.69 6.27 0.78
C ARG A 62 7.21 6.16 0.70
N PHE A 63 7.80 5.37 1.57
CA PHE A 63 9.20 5.00 1.45
C PHE A 63 9.40 3.48 1.60
N SER A 64 10.48 2.94 1.02
CA SER A 64 10.91 1.56 1.25
C SER A 64 12.40 1.51 1.52
N LEU A 65 12.82 0.56 2.34
CA LEU A 65 14.24 0.30 2.58
C LEU A 65 14.85 -0.49 1.43
N VAL A 66 16.08 -0.16 1.06
CA VAL A 66 16.86 -0.88 0.04
C VAL A 66 18.27 -1.15 0.52
N ARG A 67 18.83 -2.31 0.15
CA ARG A 67 20.24 -2.62 0.42
C ARG A 67 21.13 -2.02 -0.66
N THR A 68 22.15 -1.27 -0.25
CA THR A 68 23.15 -0.69 -1.17
C THR A 68 24.16 -1.74 -1.63
N ALA A 69 24.90 -1.45 -2.70
CA ALA A 69 25.95 -2.34 -3.20
C ALA A 69 27.05 -2.61 -2.17
N GLU A 70 27.24 -1.70 -1.22
CA GLU A 70 28.23 -1.79 -0.13
C GLU A 70 27.68 -2.53 1.11
N GLY A 71 26.42 -3.00 1.07
CA GLY A 71 25.77 -3.71 2.16
C GLY A 71 25.07 -2.83 3.20
N GLY A 72 25.11 -1.51 3.03
CA GLY A 72 24.34 -0.56 3.85
C GLY A 72 22.85 -0.52 3.49
N VAL A 73 22.09 0.32 4.20
CA VAL A 73 20.66 0.52 3.97
C VAL A 73 20.39 1.96 3.57
N ASP A 74 19.56 2.13 2.55
CA ASP A 74 19.13 3.41 2.00
C ASP A 74 17.59 3.42 1.84
N VAL A 75 17.03 4.57 1.47
CA VAL A 75 15.59 4.79 1.31
C VAL A 75 15.25 5.15 -0.13
N LEU A 76 14.21 4.51 -0.67
CA LEU A 76 13.53 4.98 -1.88
C LEU A 76 12.19 5.59 -1.53
N PHE A 77 11.93 6.80 -2.05
CA PHE A 77 10.66 7.49 -1.92
C PHE A 77 9.76 7.26 -3.13
N TYR A 78 8.46 7.14 -2.89
CA TYR A 78 7.40 6.93 -3.88
C TYR A 78 6.33 8.01 -3.67
N PRO A 79 6.32 9.05 -4.51
CA PRO A 79 5.46 10.21 -4.28
C PRO A 79 3.98 9.86 -4.46
N GLN A 80 3.13 10.45 -3.60
CA GLN A 80 1.71 10.58 -3.91
C GLN A 80 1.55 11.65 -5.00
N LEU A 81 0.82 11.34 -6.06
CA LEU A 81 0.53 12.31 -7.12
C LEU A 81 -0.63 13.22 -6.70
N ASP A 82 -0.52 14.52 -6.98
CA ASP A 82 -1.61 15.47 -6.73
C ASP A 82 -2.82 15.18 -7.63
N GLU A 83 -2.57 14.80 -8.87
CA GLU A 83 -3.59 14.51 -9.87
C GLU A 83 -3.52 13.06 -10.34
N LEU A 84 -4.69 12.46 -10.52
CA LEU A 84 -4.84 11.15 -11.15
C LEU A 84 -4.80 11.31 -12.67
N ASP A 85 -3.76 10.76 -13.33
CA ASP A 85 -3.68 10.74 -14.79
C ASP A 85 -4.04 9.37 -15.35
N LEU A 86 -5.20 9.29 -16.02
CA LEU A 86 -5.69 8.09 -16.69
C LEU A 86 -5.87 8.28 -18.21
N LYS A 87 -5.27 9.32 -18.82
CA LYS A 87 -5.51 9.68 -20.24
C LYS A 87 -5.17 8.58 -21.25
N LEU A 88 -4.39 7.57 -20.85
CA LEU A 88 -4.02 6.42 -21.67
C LEU A 88 -4.94 5.21 -21.48
N PHE A 89 -6.06 5.37 -20.76
CA PHE A 89 -7.06 4.33 -20.53
C PHE A 89 -8.39 4.75 -21.14
N ASN A 90 -9.12 3.79 -21.70
CA ASN A 90 -10.48 4.06 -22.16
C ASN A 90 -11.46 4.21 -20.98
N GLU A 91 -12.63 4.79 -21.25
CA GLU A 91 -13.65 5.08 -20.24
C GLU A 91 -14.02 3.87 -19.35
N GLN A 92 -14.05 2.66 -19.91
CA GLN A 92 -14.39 1.45 -19.15
C GLN A 92 -13.22 1.01 -18.25
N GLN A 93 -11.99 1.13 -18.74
CA GLN A 93 -10.78 0.88 -17.96
C GLN A 93 -10.66 1.88 -16.81
N GLU A 94 -10.87 3.17 -17.08
CA GLU A 94 -10.86 4.24 -16.07
C GLU A 94 -11.87 3.95 -14.96
N LYS A 95 -13.13 3.66 -15.30
CA LYS A 95 -14.16 3.32 -14.32
C LYS A 95 -13.79 2.13 -13.44
N ASN A 96 -13.20 1.10 -14.03
CA ASN A 96 -12.76 -0.08 -13.28
C ASN A 96 -11.58 0.23 -12.35
N LEU A 97 -10.59 0.98 -12.82
CA LEU A 97 -9.44 1.41 -12.02
C LEU A 97 -9.87 2.26 -10.82
N VAL A 98 -10.73 3.26 -11.04
CA VAL A 98 -11.28 4.13 -9.99
C VAL A 98 -12.14 3.33 -8.99
N ALA A 99 -12.83 2.27 -9.45
CA ALA A 99 -13.57 1.35 -8.58
C ALA A 99 -12.65 0.40 -7.78
N GLY A 100 -11.32 0.50 -7.93
CA GLY A 100 -10.35 -0.36 -7.25
C GLY A 100 -10.24 -1.76 -7.84
N LYS A 101 -10.74 -1.98 -9.07
CA LYS A 101 -10.63 -3.26 -9.77
C LYS A 101 -9.35 -3.30 -10.61
N PRO A 102 -8.43 -4.25 -10.38
CA PRO A 102 -7.35 -4.53 -11.32
C PRO A 102 -7.91 -4.90 -12.69
N ILE A 103 -7.34 -4.35 -13.75
CA ILE A 103 -7.78 -4.61 -15.13
C ILE A 103 -6.66 -5.29 -15.92
N VAL A 104 -7.04 -5.97 -17.00
CA VAL A 104 -6.08 -6.47 -17.99
C VAL A 104 -6.34 -5.79 -19.32
N GLY A 105 -5.29 -5.34 -20.01
CA GLY A 105 -5.47 -4.67 -21.29
C GLY A 105 -4.19 -4.07 -21.85
N HIS A 106 -4.37 -3.19 -22.82
CA HIS A 106 -3.34 -2.34 -23.40
C HIS A 106 -3.60 -0.89 -23.02
N LEU A 107 -2.57 -0.06 -23.11
CA LEU A 107 -2.72 1.39 -23.07
C LEU A 107 -3.24 1.89 -24.43
N GLU A 108 -4.00 2.96 -24.44
CA GLU A 108 -4.40 3.64 -25.67
C GLU A 108 -3.22 4.41 -26.25
N SER A 109 -3.10 4.38 -27.58
CA SER A 109 -2.21 5.28 -28.30
C SER A 109 -2.98 6.51 -28.77
N ASN A 110 -2.26 7.58 -29.10
CA ASN A 110 -2.85 8.77 -29.73
C ASN A 110 -3.41 8.49 -31.15
N GLU A 111 -3.16 7.31 -31.72
CA GLU A 111 -3.74 6.86 -32.99
C GLU A 111 -4.98 5.99 -32.71
N VAL A 112 -6.12 6.40 -33.31
CA VAL A 112 -7.41 5.71 -33.14
C VAL A 112 -7.29 4.23 -33.52
N GLY A 113 -7.63 3.35 -32.58
CA GLY A 113 -7.63 1.89 -32.80
C GLY A 113 -6.27 1.22 -32.68
N LYS A 114 -5.22 1.93 -32.22
CA LYS A 114 -3.92 1.34 -31.91
C LYS A 114 -3.69 1.22 -30.40
N GLU A 115 -3.26 0.04 -30.00
CA GLU A 115 -2.81 -0.29 -28.66
C GLU A 115 -1.32 0.03 -28.50
N LEU A 116 -0.95 0.60 -27.35
CA LEU A 116 0.43 0.89 -26.98
C LEU A 116 0.98 -0.22 -26.08
N GLY A 117 2.17 -0.73 -26.44
CA GLY A 117 2.93 -1.67 -25.61
C GLY A 117 2.33 -3.07 -25.50
N SER A 118 2.92 -3.88 -24.63
CA SER A 118 2.46 -5.24 -24.35
C SER A 118 1.24 -5.24 -23.43
N LYS A 119 0.43 -6.30 -23.52
CA LYS A 119 -0.71 -6.50 -22.62
C LYS A 119 -0.24 -6.63 -21.16
N CYS A 120 -0.77 -5.79 -20.28
CA CYS A 120 -0.44 -5.72 -18.87
C CYS A 120 -1.67 -5.90 -17.98
N PHE A 121 -1.41 -6.25 -16.72
CA PHE A 121 -2.30 -5.97 -15.62
C PHE A 121 -2.05 -4.54 -15.14
N PHE A 122 -3.13 -3.79 -14.89
CA PHE A 122 -3.07 -2.45 -14.32
C PHE A 122 -3.89 -2.38 -13.03
N GLN A 123 -3.40 -1.65 -12.04
CA GLN A 123 -4.09 -1.39 -10.78
C GLN A 123 -3.85 0.05 -10.36
N LEU A 124 -4.91 0.78 -10.05
CA LEU A 124 -4.79 2.08 -9.40
C LEU A 124 -4.48 1.84 -7.92
N ASP A 125 -3.37 2.38 -7.45
CA ASP A 125 -3.06 2.43 -6.04
C ASP A 125 -3.72 3.68 -5.42
N PRO A 126 -4.75 3.51 -4.57
CA PRO A 126 -5.57 4.63 -4.12
C PRO A 126 -4.81 5.62 -3.23
N GLU A 127 -3.80 5.16 -2.49
CA GLU A 127 -3.04 6.05 -1.61
C GLU A 127 -2.05 6.92 -2.40
N SER A 128 -1.29 6.36 -3.36
CA SER A 128 -0.32 7.15 -4.14
C SER A 128 -0.92 7.81 -5.38
N ARG A 129 -2.14 7.43 -5.78
CA ARG A 129 -2.80 7.82 -7.03
C ARG A 129 -2.01 7.41 -8.29
N GLN A 130 -1.11 6.44 -8.17
CA GLN A 130 -0.34 5.90 -9.29
C GLN A 130 -1.03 4.66 -9.88
N VAL A 131 -0.92 4.47 -11.20
CA VAL A 131 -1.30 3.22 -11.84
C VAL A 131 -0.09 2.29 -11.91
N LEU A 132 -0.16 1.18 -11.19
CA LEU A 132 0.80 0.08 -11.26
C LEU A 132 0.55 -0.71 -12.54
N SER A 133 1.63 -1.13 -13.21
CA SER A 133 1.57 -1.93 -14.44
C SER A 133 2.54 -3.10 -14.36
N VAL A 134 2.05 -4.30 -14.63
CA VAL A 134 2.87 -5.51 -14.69
C VAL A 134 2.50 -6.30 -15.94
N PRO A 135 3.48 -6.73 -16.77
CA PRO A 135 3.21 -7.56 -17.94
C PRO A 135 2.42 -8.82 -17.61
N THR A 136 1.44 -9.15 -18.46
CA THR A 136 0.55 -10.30 -18.23
C THR A 136 1.26 -11.64 -17.98
N PRO A 137 2.40 -11.98 -18.62
CA PRO A 137 3.07 -13.26 -18.36
C PRO A 137 3.63 -13.38 -16.93
N VAL A 138 3.99 -12.25 -16.29
CA VAL A 138 4.60 -12.25 -14.95
C VAL A 138 3.55 -12.66 -13.92
N ILE A 139 2.40 -11.98 -13.88
CA ILE A 139 1.29 -12.35 -12.98
C ILE A 139 0.62 -13.64 -13.43
N GLY A 140 0.52 -13.90 -14.74
CA GLY A 140 -0.02 -15.13 -15.29
C GLY A 140 0.70 -16.38 -14.80
N ARG A 141 2.02 -16.33 -14.64
CA ARG A 141 2.81 -17.42 -14.03
C ARG A 141 2.44 -17.68 -12.58
N ASN A 142 2.16 -16.62 -11.81
CA ASN A 142 1.75 -16.72 -10.41
C ASN A 142 0.31 -17.24 -10.30
N ILE A 143 -0.60 -16.81 -11.18
CA ILE A 143 -1.97 -17.34 -11.27
C ILE A 143 -1.92 -18.85 -11.59
N GLN A 144 -1.05 -19.27 -12.52
CA GLN A 144 -0.88 -20.70 -12.81
C GLN A 144 -0.43 -21.49 -11.58
N TYR A 145 0.52 -20.95 -10.80
CA TYR A 145 0.95 -21.60 -9.56
C TYR A 145 -0.22 -21.76 -8.57
N VAL A 146 -1.04 -20.72 -8.40
CA VAL A 146 -2.25 -20.79 -7.56
C VAL A 146 -3.24 -21.82 -8.13
N ALA A 147 -3.47 -21.82 -9.44
CA ALA A 147 -4.36 -22.77 -10.09
C ALA A 147 -3.95 -24.22 -9.85
N ASP A 148 -2.65 -24.52 -9.96
CA ASP A 148 -2.12 -25.86 -9.72
C ASP A 148 -2.20 -26.26 -8.23
N ARG A 149 -1.87 -25.32 -7.33
CA ARG A 149 -1.85 -25.51 -5.86
C ARG A 149 -3.24 -25.84 -5.29
N TYR A 150 -4.29 -25.18 -5.82
CA TYR A 150 -5.66 -25.24 -5.33
C TYR A 150 -6.62 -25.98 -6.28
N HIS A 151 -6.09 -26.60 -7.34
CA HIS A 151 -6.85 -27.34 -8.35
C HIS A 151 -8.00 -26.52 -8.98
N LEU A 152 -7.73 -25.25 -9.29
CA LEU A 152 -8.72 -24.35 -9.87
C LEU A 152 -9.17 -24.85 -11.25
N THR A 153 -10.47 -24.74 -11.51
CA THR A 153 -11.04 -24.97 -12.84
C THR A 153 -10.59 -23.88 -13.82
N GLY A 154 -10.72 -24.16 -15.13
CA GLY A 154 -10.43 -23.16 -16.16
C GLY A 154 -11.26 -21.87 -16.01
N ALA A 155 -12.50 -21.97 -15.53
CA ALA A 155 -13.36 -20.81 -15.29
C ALA A 155 -12.89 -19.97 -14.09
N GLU A 156 -12.43 -20.60 -13.02
CA GLU A 156 -11.89 -19.91 -11.84
C GLU A 156 -10.54 -19.26 -12.14
N MET A 157 -9.69 -19.95 -12.90
CA MET A 157 -8.45 -19.36 -13.41
C MET A 157 -8.74 -18.12 -14.28
N GLN A 158 -9.77 -18.19 -15.14
CA GLN A 158 -10.17 -17.09 -15.99
C GLN A 158 -10.67 -15.87 -15.20
N LYS A 159 -11.38 -16.08 -14.08
CA LYS A 159 -11.76 -14.97 -13.16
C LYS A 159 -10.52 -14.19 -12.71
N LEU A 160 -9.50 -14.89 -12.21
CA LEU A 160 -8.25 -14.25 -11.79
C LEU A 160 -7.55 -13.53 -12.94
N GLN A 161 -7.49 -14.16 -14.13
CA GLN A 161 -6.87 -13.55 -15.32
C GLN A 161 -7.60 -12.29 -15.82
N ASN A 162 -8.88 -12.12 -15.47
CA ASN A 162 -9.68 -10.94 -15.77
C ASN A 162 -9.61 -9.87 -14.66
N GLY A 163 -8.86 -10.11 -13.59
CA GLY A 163 -8.76 -9.23 -12.43
C GLY A 163 -9.95 -9.32 -11.47
N ASP A 164 -10.75 -10.38 -11.57
CA ASP A 164 -11.84 -10.65 -10.62
C ASP A 164 -11.32 -11.37 -9.38
N ILE A 165 -12.04 -11.22 -8.27
CA ILE A 165 -11.76 -11.92 -7.02
C ILE A 165 -12.40 -13.30 -7.09
N LEU A 166 -11.64 -14.32 -6.71
CA LEU A 166 -12.07 -15.70 -6.61
C LEU A 166 -12.17 -16.11 -5.15
N THR A 167 -13.34 -16.57 -4.71
CA THR A 167 -13.49 -17.21 -3.40
C THR A 167 -13.55 -18.73 -3.59
N ILE A 168 -12.70 -19.45 -2.87
CA ILE A 168 -12.65 -20.91 -2.80
C ILE A 168 -12.92 -21.36 -1.36
N VAL A 169 -13.19 -22.65 -1.18
CA VAL A 169 -13.31 -23.29 0.15
C VAL A 169 -12.23 -24.36 0.26
N GLU A 170 -11.36 -24.25 1.26
CA GLU A 170 -10.33 -25.24 1.60
C GLU A 170 -10.49 -25.58 3.10
N ASP A 171 -10.52 -26.87 3.45
CA ASP A 171 -10.68 -27.34 4.84
C ASP A 171 -11.87 -26.71 5.61
N ASP A 172 -13.03 -26.58 4.94
CA ASP A 172 -14.25 -25.91 5.45
C ASP A 172 -14.09 -24.40 5.76
N GLU A 173 -12.98 -23.78 5.36
CA GLU A 173 -12.72 -22.35 5.48
C GLU A 173 -12.80 -21.66 4.11
N GLU A 174 -13.51 -20.53 4.04
CA GLU A 174 -13.51 -19.68 2.85
C GLU A 174 -12.19 -18.92 2.73
N GLN A 175 -11.67 -18.83 1.50
CA GLN A 175 -10.51 -18.01 1.19
C GLN A 175 -10.72 -17.27 -0.13
N SER A 176 -10.40 -15.98 -0.14
CA SER A 176 -10.46 -15.15 -1.33
C SER A 176 -9.08 -14.86 -1.89
N ILE A 177 -8.98 -14.89 -3.21
CA ILE A 177 -7.76 -14.75 -3.99
C ILE A 177 -8.03 -13.71 -5.07
N GLY A 178 -7.09 -12.78 -5.26
CA GLY A 178 -7.21 -11.74 -6.26
C GLY A 178 -5.87 -11.15 -6.64
N ILE A 179 -5.85 -10.44 -7.76
CA ILE A 179 -4.70 -9.64 -8.16
C ILE A 179 -4.58 -8.45 -7.21
N ASP A 180 -3.38 -8.23 -6.70
CA ASP A 180 -3.03 -7.05 -5.93
C ASP A 180 -1.57 -6.70 -6.22
N LEU A 181 -1.35 -5.72 -7.10
CA LEU A 181 -0.02 -5.31 -7.54
C LEU A 181 0.79 -4.58 -6.46
N ASN A 182 0.18 -4.23 -5.32
CA ASN A 182 0.90 -3.79 -4.13
C ASN A 182 1.45 -4.97 -3.31
N SER A 183 0.97 -6.20 -3.54
CA SER A 183 1.54 -7.42 -2.96
C SER A 183 2.86 -7.78 -3.66
N ASN A 184 3.81 -8.33 -2.89
CA ASN A 184 5.13 -8.75 -3.41
C ASN A 184 5.05 -9.73 -4.59
N THR A 185 3.98 -10.52 -4.68
CA THR A 185 3.77 -11.50 -5.76
C THR A 185 2.77 -11.01 -6.82
N GLY A 186 2.16 -9.84 -6.63
CA GLY A 186 1.04 -9.38 -7.43
C GLY A 186 -0.27 -10.15 -7.21
N ILE A 187 -0.29 -11.11 -6.28
CA ILE A 187 -1.46 -11.86 -5.84
C ILE A 187 -1.54 -11.75 -4.32
N ARG A 188 -2.73 -11.51 -3.80
CA ARG A 188 -2.98 -11.55 -2.35
C ARG A 188 -3.91 -12.72 -2.03
N PHE A 189 -3.94 -13.11 -0.76
CA PHE A 189 -4.89 -14.04 -0.18
C PHE A 189 -5.57 -13.32 1.00
N ALA A 190 -6.86 -13.56 1.21
CA ALA A 190 -7.59 -13.10 2.40
C ALA A 190 -8.43 -14.26 2.93
N ALA A 191 -8.50 -14.41 4.26
CA ALA A 191 -9.42 -15.35 4.88
C ALA A 191 -10.86 -14.83 4.75
N GLY A 192 -11.78 -15.68 4.33
CA GLY A 192 -13.18 -15.33 4.07
C GLY A 192 -13.49 -14.93 2.63
N ASN A 193 -14.67 -14.34 2.44
CA ASN A 193 -15.23 -13.98 1.14
C ASN A 193 -14.70 -12.67 0.55
N GLU A 194 -15.20 -12.34 -0.66
CA GLU A 194 -14.88 -11.14 -1.41
C GLU A 194 -15.05 -9.83 -0.62
N LEU A 195 -16.01 -9.75 0.32
CA LEU A 195 -16.20 -8.55 1.13
C LEU A 195 -15.05 -8.36 2.13
N VAL A 196 -14.56 -9.45 2.73
CA VAL A 196 -13.39 -9.41 3.62
C VAL A 196 -12.16 -9.02 2.81
N TRP A 197 -11.98 -9.64 1.64
CA TRP A 197 -10.91 -9.29 0.71
C TRP A 197 -10.85 -7.79 0.41
N LYS A 198 -12.00 -7.19 0.03
CA LYS A 198 -12.09 -5.76 -0.32
C LYS A 198 -11.86 -4.86 0.89
N ARG A 199 -12.29 -5.28 2.08
CA ARG A 199 -12.06 -4.54 3.32
C ARG A 199 -10.57 -4.51 3.67
N GLU A 200 -9.91 -5.66 3.67
CA GLU A 200 -8.47 -5.77 3.97
C GLU A 200 -7.57 -5.08 2.94
N ALA A 201 -8.05 -4.85 1.71
CA ALA A 201 -7.33 -4.05 0.72
C ALA A 201 -7.14 -2.60 1.18
N LYS A 202 -7.99 -2.12 2.10
CA LYS A 202 -7.87 -0.83 2.76
C LYS A 202 -7.32 -1.09 4.14
N ARG A 203 -6.17 -0.50 4.46
CA ARG A 203 -5.72 -0.49 5.85
C ARG A 203 -6.69 0.41 6.63
N ASP A 204 -7.46 -0.20 7.53
CA ASP A 204 -8.25 0.54 8.51
C ASP A 204 -7.29 1.11 9.55
N TRP A 205 -6.93 2.38 9.42
CA TRP A 205 -6.33 3.12 10.52
C TRP A 205 -7.43 3.52 11.48
N ASP A 206 -7.16 3.39 12.78
CA ASP A 206 -7.99 4.06 13.76
C ASP A 206 -7.86 5.58 13.54
N LYS A 207 -8.87 6.36 13.95
CA LYS A 207 -8.78 7.83 13.90
C LYS A 207 -7.52 8.34 14.61
N PHE A 208 -7.14 7.70 15.71
CA PHE A 208 -5.95 8.03 16.50
C PHE A 208 -5.12 6.77 16.75
N ASN A 209 -3.87 6.78 16.32
CA ASN A 209 -2.91 5.70 16.49
C ASN A 209 -1.80 6.22 17.40
N PHE A 210 -2.00 6.05 18.71
CA PHE A 210 -1.11 6.55 19.74
C PHE A 210 0.17 5.71 19.79
N GLY A 211 1.31 6.37 19.63
CA GLY A 211 2.63 5.84 19.89
C GLY A 211 3.15 6.26 21.26
N ILE A 212 4.48 6.20 21.42
CA ILE A 212 5.20 6.53 22.64
C ILE A 212 5.44 8.04 22.74
N PHE A 213 5.63 8.74 21.62
CA PHE A 213 6.01 10.15 21.57
C PHE A 213 4.91 11.09 21.03
N GLY A 214 3.90 10.52 20.40
CA GLY A 214 2.88 11.25 19.66
C GLY A 214 1.87 10.28 19.06
N CYS A 215 1.09 10.78 18.10
CA CYS A 215 -0.04 10.05 17.53
C CYS A 215 -0.11 10.30 16.03
N TRP A 216 -0.23 9.22 15.27
CA TRP A 216 -0.65 9.29 13.86
C TRP A 216 -2.17 9.37 13.80
N ALA A 217 -2.67 10.54 13.43
CA ALA A 217 -4.10 10.80 13.27
C ALA A 217 -4.49 10.68 11.79
N MET A 218 -5.58 9.98 11.51
CA MET A 218 -6.12 9.87 10.16
C MET A 218 -7.24 10.92 9.97
N ASP A 219 -7.16 11.68 8.87
CA ASP A 219 -8.19 12.62 8.46
C ASP A 219 -9.36 11.93 7.73
N GLU A 220 -10.36 12.70 7.30
CA GLU A 220 -11.54 12.19 6.59
C GLU A 220 -11.22 11.65 5.18
N ASP A 221 -10.12 12.10 4.59
CA ASP A 221 -9.64 11.69 3.27
C ASP A 221 -8.69 10.48 3.34
N GLY A 222 -8.39 9.99 4.54
CA GLY A 222 -7.51 8.84 4.79
C GLY A 222 -6.02 9.19 4.86
N ASN A 223 -5.66 10.48 4.94
CA ASN A 223 -4.29 10.92 5.12
C ASN A 223 -3.88 10.86 6.58
N LEU A 224 -2.62 10.49 6.82
CA LEU A 224 -2.02 10.43 8.15
C LEU A 224 -1.24 11.70 8.46
N ASP A 225 -1.52 12.35 9.58
CA ASP A 225 -0.69 13.43 10.08
C ASP A 225 -0.21 13.12 11.50
N TYR A 226 1.00 13.56 11.80
CA TYR A 226 1.61 13.30 13.11
C TYR A 226 1.34 14.47 14.05
N ILE A 227 0.83 14.13 15.23
CA ILE A 227 0.57 15.08 16.32
C ILE A 227 1.48 14.67 17.48
N PRO A 228 2.50 15.49 17.82
CA PRO A 228 3.30 15.28 19.03
C PRO A 228 2.42 15.29 20.28
N GLU A 229 2.80 14.53 21.33
CA GLU A 229 2.03 14.42 22.58
C GLU A 229 1.72 15.79 23.21
N GLU A 230 2.66 16.74 23.15
CA GLU A 230 2.48 18.10 23.67
C GLU A 230 1.36 18.89 22.98
N ASN A 231 0.94 18.44 21.79
CA ASN A 231 -0.10 19.07 20.98
C ASN A 231 -1.42 18.29 20.98
N TYR A 232 -1.58 17.28 21.85
CA TYR A 232 -2.82 16.52 21.94
C TYR A 232 -4.00 17.38 22.37
N THR A 233 -5.13 17.19 21.68
CA THR A 233 -6.41 17.78 22.04
C THR A 233 -7.05 17.05 23.23
N GLU A 234 -8.05 17.66 23.88
CA GLU A 234 -8.83 16.99 24.93
C GLU A 234 -9.50 15.69 24.43
N GLU A 235 -9.92 15.64 23.17
CA GLU A 235 -10.46 14.43 22.54
C GLU A 235 -9.42 13.31 22.54
N MET A 236 -8.20 13.61 22.09
CA MET A 236 -7.10 12.65 22.02
C MET A 236 -6.74 12.10 23.41
N TRP A 237 -6.62 12.97 24.42
CA TRP A 237 -6.37 12.53 25.79
C TRP A 237 -7.45 11.59 26.32
N ASN A 238 -8.71 11.85 25.99
CA ASN A 238 -9.82 11.00 26.42
C ASN A 238 -9.80 9.64 25.70
N GLU A 239 -9.50 9.61 24.40
CA GLU A 239 -9.38 8.36 23.64
C GLU A 239 -8.17 7.53 24.08
N GLN A 240 -7.00 8.13 24.30
CA GLN A 240 -5.82 7.43 24.80
C GLN A 240 -6.09 6.76 26.17
N LYS A 241 -6.77 7.46 27.09
CA LYS A 241 -7.18 6.89 28.39
C LYS A 241 -8.12 5.71 28.23
N LYS A 242 -9.10 5.79 27.32
CA LYS A 242 -10.03 4.69 27.03
C LYS A 242 -9.28 3.46 26.49
N LEU A 243 -8.32 3.66 25.59
CA LEU A 243 -7.50 2.58 25.04
C LEU A 243 -6.66 1.91 26.13
N GLY A 244 -5.99 2.70 26.99
CA GLY A 244 -5.23 2.17 28.13
C GLY A 244 -6.09 1.33 29.08
N MET A 245 -7.30 1.80 29.41
CA MET A 245 -8.24 1.06 30.25
C MET A 245 -8.69 -0.26 29.61
N ARG A 246 -8.88 -0.33 28.28
CA ARG A 246 -9.24 -1.56 27.57
C ARG A 246 -8.10 -2.59 27.57
N MET A 247 -6.86 -2.15 27.42
CA MET A 247 -5.70 -3.05 27.44
C MET A 247 -5.47 -3.67 28.82
N MET A 248 -5.76 -2.95 29.91
CA MET A 248 -5.66 -3.47 31.28
C MET A 248 -6.73 -4.52 31.64
N GLN A 249 -7.78 -4.66 30.82
CA GLN A 249 -8.88 -5.60 31.04
C GLN A 249 -8.78 -6.90 30.23
N ARG A 250 -7.76 -7.03 29.38
CA ARG A 250 -7.44 -8.24 28.61
C ARG A 250 -6.36 -9.05 29.32
#